data_AF-A0A7K6SFZ6-F1
#
_entry.id   AF-A0A7K6SFZ6-F1
#
_cell.length_a   1.000
_cell.length_b   1.000
_cell.length_c   1.000
_cell.angle_alpha   90.00
_cell.angle_beta   90.00
_cell.angle_gamma   90.00
#
_symmetry.space_group_name_H-M   'P 1'
#
loop_
_entity.id
_entity.type
_entity.pdbx_description
1 polymer ?
#
loop_
_entity_poly.entity_id
_entity_poly.type
_entity_poly.pdbx_seq_one_letter_code
_entity_poly.pdbx_strand_id
1 'polypeptide(L)'
;LISVKTSDTDTRSAAGKDDDPPREEPWETALKTTVVDVEVGEFEGRKVSVWDLLHSRYIPEENRKELLELFRAGELTLEQVK
;
A
#
# COMPACT_ATOMS: atom_id res chain seq x y z
N LEU A 1 -12.94 32.75 -52.76
CA LEU A 1 -13.58 33.50 -51.66
C LEU A 1 -14.64 32.63 -51.01
N ILE A 2 -14.35 32.05 -49.84
CA ILE A 2 -15.20 32.09 -48.64
C ILE A 2 -14.37 31.47 -47.50
N SER A 3 -14.10 32.29 -46.50
CA SER A 3 -13.55 31.88 -45.21
C SER A 3 -14.75 31.70 -44.29
N VAL A 4 -14.89 30.54 -43.65
CA VAL A 4 -15.75 30.38 -42.47
C VAL A 4 -14.98 29.64 -41.40
N LYS A 5 -14.94 30.28 -40.25
CA LYS A 5 -14.28 29.92 -39.01
C LYS A 5 -15.40 29.81 -37.98
N THR A 6 -15.52 28.66 -37.33
CA THR A 6 -16.20 28.46 -36.04
C THR A 6 -15.51 27.20 -35.47
N SER A 7 -14.77 27.25 -34.36
CA SER A 7 -15.33 27.23 -33.00
C SER A 7 -16.42 26.16 -32.90
N ASP A 8 -16.29 25.13 -32.09
CA ASP A 8 -16.18 25.24 -30.64
C ASP A 8 -15.33 24.11 -30.05
N THR A 9 -14.39 24.52 -29.19
CA THR A 9 -13.78 23.67 -28.18
C THR A 9 -14.86 23.35 -27.14
N ASP A 10 -15.49 22.19 -27.23
CA ASP A 10 -16.41 21.73 -26.18
C ASP A 10 -15.60 21.32 -24.94
N THR A 11 -15.52 22.29 -24.04
CA THR A 11 -15.20 22.09 -22.64
C THR A 11 -16.42 21.43 -21.99
N ARG A 12 -16.35 20.12 -21.76
CA ARG A 12 -17.24 19.49 -20.78
C ARG A 12 -16.42 18.85 -19.67
N SER A 13 -16.00 19.70 -18.74
CA SER A 13 -15.78 19.29 -17.36
C SER A 13 -17.08 18.68 -16.82
N ALA A 14 -17.08 17.37 -16.64
CA ALA A 14 -18.00 16.69 -15.75
C ALA A 14 -17.20 16.28 -14.53
N ALA A 15 -17.58 16.83 -13.39
CA ALA A 15 -17.10 16.44 -12.07
C ALA A 15 -17.40 14.94 -11.86
N GLY A 16 -16.36 14.10 -11.99
CA GLY A 16 -16.29 12.80 -11.35
C GLY A 16 -15.64 13.02 -9.99
N LYS A 17 -16.36 12.74 -8.92
CA LYS A 17 -15.81 12.68 -7.57
C LYS A 17 -15.17 11.30 -7.46
N ASP A 18 -14.03 11.14 -8.12
CA ASP A 18 -13.19 9.96 -8.02
C ASP A 18 -12.49 10.01 -6.65
N ASP A 19 -13.23 9.72 -5.58
CA ASP A 19 -12.66 9.01 -4.43
C ASP A 19 -12.40 7.58 -4.95
N ASP A 20 -11.42 7.43 -5.83
CA ASP A 20 -10.68 6.18 -5.95
C ASP A 20 -10.07 5.99 -4.56
N PRO A 21 -10.58 5.06 -3.71
CA PRO A 21 -9.83 4.73 -2.52
C PRO A 21 -8.43 4.40 -3.02
N PRO A 22 -7.36 4.98 -2.44
CA PRO A 22 -6.02 4.68 -2.89
C PRO A 22 -5.96 3.18 -3.01
N ARG A 23 -5.59 2.68 -4.20
CA ARG A 23 -5.47 1.26 -4.50
C ARG A 23 -4.39 0.68 -3.59
N GLU A 24 -4.72 0.55 -2.31
CA GLU A 24 -3.92 -0.08 -1.30
C GLU A 24 -3.90 -1.52 -1.75
N GLU A 25 -2.73 -2.01 -2.08
CA GLU A 25 -2.65 -3.37 -2.59
C GLU A 25 -3.14 -4.30 -1.46
N PRO A 26 -3.93 -5.34 -1.78
CA PRO A 26 -4.59 -6.14 -0.76
C PRO A 26 -3.60 -6.75 0.25
N TRP A 27 -2.36 -6.99 -0.16
CA TRP A 27 -1.28 -7.44 0.71
C TRP A 27 -0.81 -6.37 1.71
N GLU A 28 -0.80 -5.09 1.34
CA GLU A 28 -0.43 -3.98 2.25
C GLU A 28 -1.45 -3.88 3.38
N THR A 29 -2.74 -3.88 3.05
CA THR A 29 -3.81 -3.88 4.05
C THR A 29 -3.71 -5.10 4.96
N ALA A 30 -3.40 -6.28 4.41
CA ALA A 30 -3.25 -7.50 5.19
C ALA A 30 -2.06 -7.41 6.18
N LEU A 31 -0.94 -6.81 5.77
CA LEU A 31 0.22 -6.55 6.65
C LEU A 31 -0.07 -5.49 7.71
N LYS A 32 -0.79 -4.41 7.37
CA LYS A 32 -1.19 -3.34 8.30
C LYS A 32 -2.21 -3.82 9.34
N THR A 33 -3.12 -4.72 8.94
CA THR A 33 -4.16 -5.26 9.83
C THR A 33 -3.65 -6.40 10.71
N THR A 34 -2.57 -7.08 10.32
CA THR A 34 -1.96 -8.12 11.13
C THR A 34 -1.09 -7.49 12.20
N VAL A 35 -1.51 -7.63 13.45
CA VAL A 35 -0.75 -7.22 14.64
C VAL A 35 -0.05 -8.42 15.26
N VAL A 36 1.22 -8.24 15.59
CA VAL A 36 2.07 -9.21 16.28
C VAL A 36 2.46 -8.66 17.64
N ASP A 37 2.54 -9.54 18.63
CA ASP A 37 3.05 -9.20 19.95
C ASP A 37 4.57 -9.35 19.91
N VAL A 38 5.29 -8.28 20.21
CA VAL A 38 6.75 -8.31 20.16
C VAL A 38 7.26 -8.59 21.57
N GLU A 39 7.97 -9.70 21.72
CA GLU A 39 8.50 -10.16 23.01
C GLU A 39 9.88 -9.56 23.36
N VAL A 40 10.53 -8.87 22.41
CA VAL A 40 11.88 -8.32 22.57
C VAL A 40 12.08 -7.02 21.80
N GLY A 41 12.76 -6.06 22.42
CA GLY A 41 13.18 -4.81 21.76
C GLY A 41 12.33 -3.58 22.09
N GLU A 42 12.31 -2.59 21.20
CA GLU A 42 11.66 -1.28 21.36
C GLU A 42 10.13 -1.39 21.36
N PHE A 43 9.61 -2.46 20.74
CA PHE A 43 8.19 -2.78 20.72
C PHE A 43 7.80 -3.84 21.77
N GLU A 44 8.71 -4.19 22.69
CA GLU A 44 8.45 -5.17 23.75
C GLU A 44 7.16 -4.84 24.53
N GLY A 45 6.28 -5.82 24.65
CA GLY A 45 4.99 -5.67 25.35
C GLY A 45 3.99 -4.77 24.62
N ARG A 46 4.21 -4.49 23.34
CA ARG A 46 3.30 -3.74 22.47
C ARG A 46 2.87 -4.60 21.28
N LYS A 47 1.60 -4.43 20.89
CA LYS A 47 1.07 -4.96 19.64
C LYS A 47 1.38 -3.98 18.53
N VAL A 48 2.21 -4.38 17.58
CA VAL A 48 2.57 -3.58 16.41
C VAL A 48 2.18 -4.32 15.14
N SER A 49 1.85 -3.57 14.09
CA SER A 49 1.53 -4.21 12.81
C SER A 49 2.78 -4.81 12.18
N VAL A 50 2.63 -5.91 11.43
CA VAL A 50 3.73 -6.49 10.65
C VAL A 50 4.28 -5.44 9.68
N TRP A 51 3.42 -4.60 9.11
CA TRP A 51 3.83 -3.47 8.29
C TRP A 51 4.76 -2.50 9.04
N ASP A 52 4.39 -2.07 10.24
CA ASP A 52 5.23 -1.16 11.03
C ASP A 52 6.55 -1.82 11.42
N LEU A 53 6.55 -3.12 11.71
CA LEU A 53 7.75 -3.88 12.02
C LEU A 53 8.72 -3.92 10.82
N LEU A 54 8.19 -4.22 9.63
CA LEU A 54 8.93 -4.22 8.36
C LEU A 54 9.53 -2.85 8.02
N HIS A 55 8.82 -1.78 8.38
CA HIS A 55 9.26 -0.40 8.13
C HIS A 55 10.07 0.20 9.29
N SER A 56 10.18 -0.53 10.40
CA SER A 56 11.00 -0.13 11.54
C SER A 56 12.47 -0.46 11.31
N ARG A 57 13.33 0.00 12.22
CA ARG A 57 14.77 -0.34 12.17
C ARG A 57 15.09 -1.81 12.52
N TYR A 58 14.10 -2.61 12.87
CA TYR A 58 14.28 -4.04 13.16
C TYR A 58 14.59 -4.84 11.90
N ILE A 59 13.96 -4.48 10.78
CA ILE A 59 14.11 -5.18 9.52
C ILE A 59 14.86 -4.27 8.55
N PRO A 60 16.08 -4.62 8.12
CA PRO A 60 16.80 -3.83 7.14
C PRO A 60 16.03 -3.82 5.82
N GLU A 61 16.24 -2.77 5.01
CA GLU A 61 15.49 -2.60 3.76
C GLU A 61 15.63 -3.79 2.80
N GLU A 62 16.79 -4.44 2.78
CA GLU A 62 17.04 -5.62 1.93
C GLU A 62 16.10 -6.78 2.31
N ASN A 63 16.02 -7.12 3.60
CA ASN A 63 15.12 -8.16 4.11
C ASN A 63 13.66 -7.76 3.93
N ARG A 64 13.32 -6.47 4.10
CA ARG A 64 11.97 -5.96 3.85
C ARG A 64 11.56 -6.23 2.41
N LYS A 65 12.40 -5.90 1.42
CA LYS A 65 12.08 -6.15 0.01
C LYS A 65 11.88 -7.64 -0.26
N GLU A 66 12.76 -8.48 0.26
CA GLU A 66 12.64 -9.94 0.09
C GLU A 66 11.34 -10.48 0.71
N LEU A 67 11.00 -10.07 1.93
CA LEU A 67 9.75 -10.46 2.60
C LEU A 67 8.52 -10.00 1.82
N LEU A 68 8.53 -8.79 1.28
CA LEU A 68 7.42 -8.27 0.47
C LEU A 68 7.28 -9.01 -0.86
N GLU A 69 8.38 -9.36 -1.52
CA GLU A 69 8.36 -10.15 -2.74
C GLU A 69 7.83 -11.57 -2.48
N LEU A 70 8.26 -12.23 -1.40
CA LEU A 70 7.73 -13.54 -0.99
C LEU A 70 6.23 -13.47 -0.67
N PHE A 71 5.79 -12.39 -0.03
CA PHE A 71 4.39 -12.17 0.28
C PHE A 71 3.55 -11.96 -0.99
N ARG A 72 4.07 -11.20 -1.97
CA ARG A 72 3.46 -11.01 -3.29
C ARG A 72 3.45 -12.30 -4.12
N ALA A 73 4.51 -13.10 -4.02
CA ALA A 73 4.60 -14.41 -4.63
C ALA A 73 3.65 -15.44 -3.99
N GLY A 74 3.06 -15.10 -2.83
CA GLY A 74 2.21 -16.01 -2.06
C GLY A 74 2.98 -17.11 -1.33
N GLU A 75 4.31 -17.00 -1.29
CA GLU A 75 5.18 -17.93 -0.56
C GLU A 75 5.19 -17.66 0.94
N LEU A 76 4.99 -16.39 1.33
CA LEU A 76 4.82 -15.99 2.73
C LEU A 76 3.33 -15.71 2.99
N THR A 77 2.76 -16.39 3.97
CA THR A 77 1.39 -16.11 4.44
C THR A 77 1.43 -15.45 5.82
N LEU A 78 0.45 -14.62 6.14
CA LEU A 78 0.36 -13.91 7.44
C LEU A 78 0.34 -14.83 8.65
N GLU A 79 -0.12 -16.08 8.47
CA GLU A 79 -0.09 -17.09 9.53
C GLU A 79 1.33 -17.49 9.92
N GLN A 80 2.31 -17.40 9.01
CA GLN A 80 3.71 -17.73 9.31
C GLN A 80 4.47 -16.60 10.00
N VAL A 81 3.95 -15.36 9.93
CA VAL A 81 4.55 -14.18 10.56
C VAL A 81 4.01 -13.97 11.98
N LYS A 82 2.98 -14.73 12.38
CA LYS A 82 2.25 -14.60 13.64
C LYS A 82 2.87 -15.35 14.80
#